data_AF-A0A6H5I1Q5-F1
#
_entry.id   AF-A0A6H5I1Q5-F1
#
_cell.length_a   1.000
_cell.length_b   1.000
_cell.length_c   1.000
_cell.angle_alpha   90.00
_cell.angle_beta   90.00
_cell.angle_gamma   90.00
#
_symmetry.space_group_name_H-M   'P 1'
#
loop_
_entity.id
_entity.type
_entity.pdbx_description
1 polymer ?
#
loop_
_entity_poly.entity_id
_entity_poly.type
_entity_poly.pdbx_seq_one_letter_code
_entity_poly.pdbx_strand_id
1 'polypeptide(L)'
;MNPEEAFSVYRGFLWFLGVWPLEEKSRYQRLRYYTAAFFQASFLLHTSIEICLNRSGVSDMVDICLFFASAFLALVKHTYLHLHGRKIAYNLRSYMRDWRQPSEYGSAVMRSHFKMYRYQFIIYNSIGYIGTTLFLIRTLLLNYLKDRSQARDDGPEFEYEFICKISFLSKSFLLRNHTGLLVIQYLQCMYVCSSGASTDCFFFGLLLHLAAQFKILNRRWHDFAGASRDEARFGELVARHQLLTKLGQHLEQSFSRVVLLQLLISVILICMSGCSILVSIMEQDYVTMLISTNCVSFMITESFIYGYASDYLKSQSLALVDAVAACGWYDLELARRRDLAFVFMRALLPCSITAGKFFYVTHNTIVQLEDKSITLADCIAASASNGTNARTTTVKLRAQFMAFYSQSRTRAKRAVFTRLLMNPKLLDAIEDILDTPDILLHHTKAHIKPPEKGAPYLMHQDYPYFPFKKHSMLAVFVHLDDTTPENGGLCVYPGSHKLGPLQERELIDEKGEKYRYVDPDRFPISGATPVSAKKGEIIVFSYLLLHGSYLNLSTRPRRIFGAIESRRRRADQSRASLALSGSRAERSQFAHEGQHGD
;
A
#
# COMPACT_ATOMS: atom_id res chain seq x y z
N MET A 1 2.16 -9.20 -31.20
CA MET A 1 1.30 -8.19 -30.54
C MET A 1 1.92 -6.85 -30.86
N ASN A 2 1.18 -5.99 -31.53
CA ASN A 2 1.69 -4.69 -31.94
C ASN A 2 1.83 -3.82 -30.67
N PRO A 3 2.98 -3.13 -30.43
CA PRO A 3 3.13 -2.18 -29.32
C PRO A 3 1.96 -1.21 -29.19
N GLU A 4 1.35 -0.85 -30.31
CA GLU A 4 0.20 0.06 -30.38
C GLU A 4 -1.10 -0.54 -29.85
N GLU A 5 -1.30 -1.87 -29.93
CA GLU A 5 -2.50 -2.54 -29.42
C GLU A 5 -2.63 -2.45 -27.91
N ALA A 6 -1.50 -2.36 -27.21
CA ALA A 6 -1.51 -2.44 -25.77
C ALA A 6 -2.03 -1.15 -25.10
N PHE A 7 -1.82 -0.01 -25.76
CA PHE A 7 -2.36 1.29 -25.33
C PHE A 7 -3.41 1.85 -26.30
N SER A 8 -3.88 1.09 -27.29
CA SER A 8 -4.85 1.57 -28.29
C SER A 8 -6.16 2.03 -27.65
N VAL A 9 -6.63 1.29 -26.64
CA VAL A 9 -7.85 1.63 -25.88
C VAL A 9 -7.64 2.97 -25.16
N TYR A 10 -6.54 3.12 -24.42
CA TYR A 10 -6.21 4.39 -23.75
C TYR A 10 -6.01 5.54 -24.73
N ARG A 11 -5.39 5.26 -25.89
CA ARG A 11 -5.21 6.23 -26.97
C ARG A 11 -6.55 6.75 -27.44
N GLY A 12 -7.55 5.90 -27.69
CA GLY A 12 -8.88 6.34 -28.12
C GLY A 12 -9.50 7.36 -27.17
N PHE A 13 -9.54 7.05 -25.87
CA PHE A 13 -10.09 7.95 -24.86
C PHE A 13 -9.25 9.23 -24.70
N LEU A 14 -7.95 9.12 -24.46
CA LEU A 14 -7.09 10.28 -24.24
C LEU A 14 -6.94 11.18 -25.48
N TRP A 15 -7.06 10.60 -26.68
CA TRP A 15 -7.11 11.34 -27.94
C TRP A 15 -8.43 12.11 -28.05
N PHE A 16 -9.57 11.50 -27.73
CA PHE A 16 -10.85 12.22 -27.69
C PHE A 16 -10.81 13.40 -26.71
N LEU A 17 -10.15 13.22 -25.57
CA LEU A 17 -9.92 14.29 -24.58
C LEU A 17 -8.90 15.36 -25.04
N GLY A 18 -8.16 15.15 -26.13
CA GLY A 18 -7.13 16.07 -26.60
C GLY A 18 -5.85 16.09 -25.74
N VAL A 19 -5.62 15.07 -24.92
CA VAL A 19 -4.47 14.96 -23.99
C VAL A 19 -3.54 13.78 -24.30
N TRP A 20 -3.69 13.13 -25.46
CA TRP A 20 -2.82 12.03 -25.85
C TRP A 20 -1.34 12.46 -25.89
N PRO A 21 -0.43 11.87 -25.09
CA PRO A 21 0.92 12.41 -24.90
C PRO A 21 1.83 12.34 -26.13
N LEU A 22 1.58 11.42 -27.07
CA LEU A 22 2.38 11.27 -28.29
C LEU A 22 1.80 12.03 -29.48
N GLU A 23 0.65 12.68 -29.33
CA GLU A 23 0.07 13.47 -30.41
C GLU A 23 0.87 14.76 -30.63
N GLU A 24 1.14 15.07 -31.89
CA GLU A 24 1.74 16.35 -32.26
C GLU A 24 0.81 17.51 -31.92
N LYS A 25 1.38 18.61 -31.44
CA LYS A 25 0.62 19.78 -31.01
C LYS A 25 0.01 20.52 -32.20
N SER A 26 -1.15 20.07 -32.66
CA SER A 26 -1.91 20.66 -33.76
C SER A 26 -2.97 21.66 -33.25
N ARG A 27 -3.53 22.47 -34.17
CA ARG A 27 -4.70 23.32 -33.86
C ARG A 27 -5.92 22.46 -33.47
N TYR A 28 -6.11 21.32 -34.13
CA TYR A 28 -7.21 20.39 -33.85
C TYR A 28 -7.10 19.68 -32.50
N GLN A 29 -5.90 19.36 -32.03
CA GLN A 29 -5.69 18.83 -30.67
C GLN A 29 -6.08 19.88 -29.61
N ARG A 30 -5.63 21.13 -29.77
CA ARG A 30 -5.96 22.22 -28.86
C ARG A 30 -7.47 22.48 -28.80
N LEU A 31 -8.14 22.44 -29.95
CA LEU A 31 -9.60 22.57 -29.99
C LEU A 31 -10.28 21.48 -29.15
N ARG A 32 -9.92 20.20 -29.35
CA ARG A 32 -10.47 19.08 -28.56
C ARG A 32 -10.21 19.23 -27.06
N TYR A 33 -9.01 19.65 -26.69
CA TYR A 33 -8.66 19.92 -25.29
C TYR A 33 -9.55 21.00 -24.68
N TYR A 34 -9.72 22.15 -25.35
CA TYR A 34 -10.55 23.23 -24.80
C TYR A 34 -12.04 22.89 -24.79
N THR A 35 -12.54 22.17 -25.79
CA THR A 35 -13.95 21.70 -25.78
C THR A 35 -14.19 20.71 -24.65
N ALA A 36 -13.24 19.80 -24.42
CA ALA A 36 -13.27 18.83 -23.33
C ALA A 36 -13.27 19.51 -21.96
N ALA A 37 -12.32 20.43 -21.75
CA ALA A 37 -12.20 21.20 -20.52
C ALA A 37 -13.44 22.07 -20.26
N PHE A 38 -13.99 22.71 -21.29
CA PHE A 38 -15.23 23.49 -21.19
C PHE A 38 -16.42 22.63 -20.76
N PHE A 39 -16.57 21.44 -21.36
CA PHE A 39 -17.65 20.52 -21.02
C PHE A 39 -17.56 20.01 -19.57
N GLN A 40 -16.36 19.78 -19.04
CA GLN A 40 -16.15 19.43 -17.63
C GLN A 40 -16.38 20.62 -16.70
N ALA A 41 -15.86 21.80 -17.08
CA ALA A 41 -15.98 23.01 -16.28
C ALA A 41 -17.45 23.46 -16.16
N SER A 42 -18.27 23.29 -17.19
CA SER A 42 -19.69 23.62 -17.13
C SER A 42 -20.45 22.72 -16.15
N PHE A 43 -20.15 21.42 -16.10
CA PHE A 43 -20.74 20.51 -15.13
C PHE A 43 -20.26 20.78 -13.69
N LEU A 44 -18.97 21.10 -13.53
CA LEU A 44 -18.42 21.53 -12.24
C LEU A 44 -19.08 22.83 -11.75
N LEU A 45 -19.29 23.80 -12.65
CA LEU A 45 -19.96 25.05 -12.30
C LEU A 45 -21.42 24.80 -11.90
N HIS A 46 -22.15 23.97 -12.64
CA HIS A 46 -23.52 23.58 -12.30
C HIS A 46 -23.59 23.00 -10.88
N THR A 47 -22.80 21.97 -10.59
CA THR A 47 -22.78 21.33 -9.27
C THR A 47 -22.33 22.29 -8.16
N SER A 48 -21.40 23.20 -8.45
CA SER A 48 -20.97 24.25 -7.49
C SER A 48 -22.11 25.21 -7.13
N ILE A 49 -22.91 25.63 -8.12
CA ILE A 49 -24.06 26.51 -7.89
C ILE A 49 -25.11 25.80 -7.02
N GLU A 50 -25.38 24.52 -7.27
CA GLU A 50 -26.34 23.76 -6.45
C GLU A 50 -25.89 23.58 -5.00
N ILE A 51 -24.59 23.32 -4.76
CA ILE A 51 -24.01 23.29 -3.41
C ILE A 51 -24.25 24.63 -2.69
N CYS A 52 -24.05 25.75 -3.38
CA CYS A 52 -24.24 27.09 -2.80
C CYS A 52 -25.69 27.43 -2.53
N LEU A 53 -26.63 26.94 -3.36
CA LEU A 53 -28.06 27.19 -3.17
C LEU A 53 -28.64 26.38 -2.01
N ASN A 54 -28.07 25.21 -1.71
CA ASN A 54 -28.41 24.34 -0.58
C ASN A 54 -29.91 24.25 -0.27
N ARG A 55 -30.73 24.03 -1.30
CA ARG A 55 -32.20 23.92 -1.18
C ARG A 55 -32.71 22.48 -1.12
N SER A 56 -31.82 21.50 -1.18
CA SER A 56 -32.15 20.10 -1.40
C SER A 56 -32.07 19.25 -0.11
N GLY A 57 -32.64 18.05 -0.14
CA GLY A 57 -32.58 17.13 1.00
C GLY A 57 -31.16 16.59 1.22
N VAL A 58 -30.94 15.91 2.35
CA VAL A 58 -29.62 15.35 2.71
C VAL A 58 -29.12 14.35 1.66
N SER A 59 -30.00 13.48 1.14
CA SER A 59 -29.66 12.52 0.08
C SER A 59 -29.21 13.21 -1.21
N ASP A 60 -29.91 14.27 -1.61
CA ASP A 60 -29.54 15.03 -2.81
C ASP A 60 -28.19 15.72 -2.64
N MET A 61 -27.88 16.21 -1.43
CA MET A 61 -26.61 16.87 -1.15
C MET A 61 -25.44 15.90 -1.26
N VAL A 62 -25.61 14.64 -0.86
CA VAL A 62 -24.59 13.59 -1.06
C VAL A 62 -24.30 13.40 -2.54
N ASP A 63 -25.33 13.32 -3.38
CA ASP A 63 -25.18 13.17 -4.83
C ASP A 63 -24.51 14.39 -5.46
N ILE A 64 -24.92 15.61 -5.09
CA ILE A 64 -24.33 16.84 -5.60
C ILE A 64 -22.84 16.91 -5.22
N CYS A 65 -22.48 16.58 -3.98
CA CYS A 65 -21.08 16.51 -3.55
C CYS A 65 -20.29 15.45 -4.31
N LEU A 66 -20.88 14.28 -4.58
CA LEU A 66 -20.27 13.23 -5.40
C LEU A 66 -19.98 13.73 -6.82
N PHE A 67 -20.95 14.36 -7.48
CA PHE A 67 -20.79 14.90 -8.82
C PHE A 67 -19.76 16.02 -8.86
N PHE A 68 -19.80 16.95 -7.91
CA PHE A 68 -18.82 18.03 -7.77
C PHE A 68 -17.40 17.47 -7.63
N ALA A 69 -17.19 16.55 -6.67
CA ALA A 69 -15.89 15.98 -6.39
C ALA A 69 -15.34 15.18 -7.58
N SER A 70 -16.20 14.41 -8.26
CA SER A 70 -15.83 13.65 -9.46
C SER A 70 -15.48 14.56 -10.63
N ALA A 71 -16.27 15.62 -10.87
CA ALA A 71 -16.01 16.60 -11.93
C ALA A 71 -14.71 17.37 -11.67
N PHE A 72 -14.48 17.77 -10.40
CA PHE A 72 -13.26 18.44 -9.98
C PHE A 72 -12.03 17.55 -10.18
N LEU A 73 -12.07 16.29 -9.74
CA LEU A 73 -10.98 15.33 -9.95
C LEU A 73 -10.72 15.07 -11.43
N ALA A 74 -11.78 14.91 -12.24
CA ALA A 74 -11.63 14.72 -13.67
C ALA A 74 -10.94 15.92 -14.33
N LEU A 75 -11.30 17.15 -13.96
CA LEU A 75 -10.68 18.37 -14.48
C LEU A 75 -9.21 18.51 -14.03
N VAL A 76 -8.91 18.17 -12.77
CA VAL A 76 -7.53 18.16 -12.26
C VAL A 76 -6.69 17.12 -13.00
N LYS A 77 -7.19 15.89 -13.16
CA LYS A 77 -6.54 14.80 -13.92
C LYS A 77 -6.29 15.23 -15.38
N HIS A 78 -7.30 15.82 -16.03
CA HIS A 78 -7.21 16.34 -17.39
C HIS A 78 -6.10 17.40 -17.53
N THR A 79 -6.06 18.37 -16.60
CA THR A 79 -5.06 19.44 -16.59
C THR A 79 -3.65 18.90 -16.34
N TYR A 80 -3.48 18.00 -15.37
CA TYR A 80 -2.17 17.42 -15.03
C TYR A 80 -1.60 16.56 -16.16
N LEU A 81 -2.43 15.78 -16.87
CA LEU A 81 -2.00 15.05 -18.07
C LEU A 81 -1.44 15.99 -19.13
N HIS A 82 -2.08 17.15 -19.33
CA HIS A 82 -1.60 18.15 -20.29
C HIS A 82 -0.27 18.78 -19.85
N LEU A 83 -0.18 19.24 -18.59
CA LEU A 83 1.02 19.89 -18.04
C LEU A 83 2.24 18.94 -18.04
N HIS A 84 2.03 17.68 -17.67
CA HIS A 84 3.09 16.69 -17.57
C HIS A 84 3.26 15.83 -18.83
N GLY A 85 2.57 16.16 -19.93
CA GLY A 85 2.53 15.37 -21.16
C GLY A 85 3.92 15.03 -21.72
N ARG A 86 4.92 15.91 -21.58
CA ARG A 86 6.31 15.63 -22.01
C ARG A 86 6.97 14.46 -21.26
N LYS A 87 6.81 14.43 -19.93
CA LYS A 87 7.38 13.37 -19.07
C LYS A 87 6.68 12.04 -19.28
N ILE A 88 5.36 12.08 -19.47
CA ILE A 88 4.53 10.93 -19.80
C ILE A 88 4.87 10.39 -21.20
N ALA A 89 5.03 11.25 -22.19
CA ALA A 89 5.43 10.87 -23.54
C ALA A 89 6.82 10.20 -23.56
N TYR A 90 7.74 10.63 -22.69
CA TYR A 90 9.04 9.97 -22.53
C TYR A 90 8.88 8.52 -22.01
N ASN A 91 8.00 8.31 -21.02
CA ASN A 91 7.66 6.97 -20.54
C ASN A 91 7.04 6.11 -21.65
N LEU A 92 6.08 6.66 -22.39
CA LEU A 92 5.37 5.93 -23.43
C LEU A 92 6.27 5.61 -24.63
N ARG A 93 7.24 6.46 -24.97
CA ARG A 93 8.27 6.12 -25.98
C ARG A 93 9.18 4.98 -25.53
N SER A 94 9.58 4.95 -24.26
CA SER A 94 10.35 3.82 -23.72
C SER A 94 9.52 2.54 -23.74
N TYR A 95 8.26 2.62 -23.36
CA TYR A 95 7.30 1.53 -23.47
C TYR A 95 7.25 0.95 -24.89
N MET A 96 7.03 1.80 -25.91
CA MET A 96 6.93 1.34 -27.29
C MET A 96 8.22 0.66 -27.77
N ARG A 97 9.39 1.14 -27.30
CA ARG A 97 10.68 0.54 -27.61
C ARG A 97 10.82 -0.86 -27.01
N ASP A 98 10.36 -1.05 -25.77
CA ASP A 98 10.44 -2.35 -25.08
C ASP A 98 9.66 -3.46 -25.81
N TRP A 99 8.62 -3.10 -26.58
CA TRP A 99 7.81 -4.04 -27.36
C TRP A 99 8.32 -4.33 -28.77
N ARG A 100 9.32 -3.58 -29.27
CA ARG A 100 9.83 -3.78 -30.65
C ARG A 100 10.65 -5.06 -30.81
N GLN A 101 11.51 -5.36 -29.84
CA GLN A 101 12.38 -6.54 -29.85
C GLN A 101 12.48 -7.16 -28.44
N PRO A 102 11.39 -7.72 -27.91
CA PRO A 102 11.41 -8.34 -26.60
C PRO A 102 12.06 -9.71 -26.64
N SER A 103 12.80 -10.06 -25.58
CA SER A 103 13.20 -11.46 -25.35
C SER A 103 11.96 -12.33 -25.14
N GLU A 104 12.08 -13.65 -25.28
CA GLU A 104 10.97 -14.58 -25.06
C GLU A 104 10.38 -14.43 -23.65
N TYR A 105 11.25 -14.43 -22.63
CA TYR A 105 10.86 -14.14 -21.24
C TYR A 105 10.22 -12.76 -21.09
N GLY A 106 10.82 -11.72 -21.70
CA GLY A 106 10.29 -10.36 -21.66
C GLY A 106 8.89 -10.26 -22.26
N SER A 107 8.66 -10.95 -23.37
CA SER A 107 7.35 -11.04 -24.04
C SER A 107 6.30 -11.68 -23.15
N ALA A 108 6.63 -12.80 -22.50
CA ALA A 108 5.70 -13.49 -21.60
C ALA A 108 5.32 -12.61 -20.40
N VAL A 109 6.32 -11.97 -19.77
CA VAL A 109 6.11 -11.03 -18.66
C VAL A 109 5.24 -9.86 -19.09
N MET A 110 5.57 -9.17 -20.18
CA MET A 110 4.80 -8.00 -20.64
C MET A 110 3.36 -8.37 -21.04
N ARG A 111 3.14 -9.52 -21.70
CA ARG A 111 1.79 -9.99 -22.03
C ARG A 111 0.94 -10.30 -20.80
N SER A 112 1.53 -10.89 -19.76
CA SER A 112 0.85 -11.15 -18.49
C SER A 112 0.38 -9.85 -17.82
N HIS A 113 1.24 -8.83 -17.79
CA HIS A 113 0.89 -7.53 -17.21
C HIS A 113 -0.11 -6.75 -18.08
N PHE A 114 -0.02 -6.87 -19.41
CA PHE A 114 -1.01 -6.33 -20.34
C PHE A 114 -2.42 -6.85 -20.06
N LYS A 115 -2.56 -8.17 -19.87
CA LYS A 115 -3.85 -8.76 -19.49
C LYS A 115 -4.38 -8.14 -18.19
N MET A 116 -3.52 -7.94 -17.20
CA MET A 116 -3.92 -7.37 -15.91
C MET A 116 -4.53 -5.98 -16.03
N TYR A 117 -3.86 -5.03 -16.70
CA TYR A 117 -4.43 -3.69 -16.85
C TYR A 117 -5.59 -3.61 -17.83
N ARG A 118 -5.70 -4.54 -18.79
CA ARG A 118 -6.89 -4.66 -19.65
C ARG A 118 -8.13 -5.10 -18.85
N TYR A 119 -8.02 -6.13 -18.01
CA TYR A 119 -9.11 -6.54 -17.13
C TYR A 119 -9.48 -5.43 -16.15
N GLN A 120 -8.48 -4.77 -15.56
CA GLN A 120 -8.70 -3.64 -14.67
C GLN A 120 -9.47 -2.51 -15.36
N PHE A 121 -9.10 -2.16 -16.60
CA PHE A 121 -9.79 -1.15 -17.38
C PHE A 121 -11.26 -1.49 -17.61
N ILE A 122 -11.55 -2.73 -18.00
CA ILE A 122 -12.93 -3.20 -18.25
C ILE A 122 -13.74 -3.13 -16.95
N ILE A 123 -13.25 -3.77 -15.87
CA ILE A 123 -13.96 -3.83 -14.59
C ILE A 123 -14.24 -2.41 -14.07
N TYR A 124 -13.23 -1.55 -14.05
CA TYR A 124 -13.36 -0.22 -13.45
C TYR A 124 -14.30 0.69 -14.24
N ASN A 125 -14.23 0.69 -15.58
CA ASN A 125 -15.17 1.46 -16.40
C ASN A 125 -16.58 0.88 -16.34
N SER A 126 -16.73 -0.45 -16.31
CA SER A 126 -18.05 -1.09 -16.18
C SER A 126 -18.75 -0.70 -14.88
N ILE A 127 -18.04 -0.72 -13.73
CA ILE A 127 -18.62 -0.28 -12.44
C ILE A 127 -19.10 1.17 -12.52
N GLY A 128 -18.28 2.05 -13.11
CA GLY A 128 -18.61 3.46 -13.27
C GLY A 128 -19.82 3.70 -14.20
N TYR A 129 -19.88 3.02 -15.34
CA TYR A 129 -21.01 3.13 -16.28
C TYR A 129 -22.31 2.55 -15.72
N ILE A 130 -22.23 1.47 -14.92
CA ILE A 130 -23.39 0.97 -14.18
C ILE A 130 -23.87 2.07 -13.22
N GLY A 131 -22.96 2.70 -12.46
CA GLY A 131 -23.29 3.79 -11.55
C GLY A 131 -23.99 4.97 -12.23
N THR A 132 -23.42 5.51 -13.32
CA THR A 132 -24.03 6.61 -14.06
C THR A 132 -25.39 6.24 -14.66
N THR A 133 -25.57 4.99 -15.09
CA THR A 133 -26.84 4.50 -15.62
C THR A 133 -27.88 4.35 -14.50
N LEU A 134 -27.48 3.91 -13.30
CA LEU A 134 -28.38 3.83 -12.14
C LEU A 134 -28.95 5.20 -11.76
N PHE A 135 -28.14 6.25 -11.81
CA PHE A 135 -28.62 7.63 -11.62
C PHE A 135 -29.68 8.04 -12.65
N LEU A 136 -29.46 7.71 -13.93
CA LEU A 136 -30.45 7.97 -14.98
C LEU A 136 -31.75 7.18 -14.75
N ILE A 137 -31.63 5.89 -14.42
CA ILE A 137 -32.79 5.01 -14.13
C ILE A 137 -33.60 5.57 -12.96
N ARG A 138 -32.94 6.00 -11.87
CA ARG A 138 -33.61 6.63 -10.73
C ARG A 138 -34.40 7.87 -11.17
N THR A 139 -33.79 8.77 -11.93
CA THR A 139 -34.46 9.98 -12.42
C THR A 139 -35.68 9.67 -13.29
N LEU A 140 -35.55 8.71 -14.23
CA LEU A 140 -36.67 8.29 -15.08
C LEU A 140 -37.80 7.64 -14.28
N LEU A 141 -37.46 6.80 -13.29
CA LEU A 141 -38.44 6.14 -12.43
C LEU A 141 -39.21 7.15 -11.57
N LEU A 142 -38.52 8.12 -10.96
CA LEU A 142 -39.16 9.17 -10.17
C LEU A 142 -40.11 10.02 -11.02
N ASN A 143 -39.69 10.40 -12.24
CA ASN A 143 -40.57 11.13 -13.16
C ASN A 143 -41.79 10.32 -13.58
N TYR A 144 -41.62 9.02 -13.86
CA TYR A 144 -42.74 8.13 -14.19
C TYR A 144 -43.74 7.97 -13.03
N LEU A 145 -43.24 7.81 -11.80
CA LEU A 145 -44.09 7.67 -10.61
C LEU A 145 -44.87 8.94 -10.30
N LYS A 146 -44.22 10.12 -10.42
CA LYS A 146 -44.89 11.41 -10.26
C LYS A 146 -45.99 11.61 -11.31
N ASP A 147 -45.73 11.24 -12.56
CA ASP A 147 -46.66 11.48 -13.67
C ASP A 147 -47.95 10.67 -13.45
N ARG A 148 -47.77 9.41 -13.04
CA ARG A 148 -48.89 8.54 -12.68
C ARG A 148 -49.66 9.01 -11.44
N SER A 149 -48.97 9.60 -10.46
CA SER A 149 -49.64 10.15 -9.26
C SER A 149 -50.48 11.38 -9.60
N GLN A 150 -50.01 12.22 -10.52
CA GLN A 150 -50.70 13.45 -10.91
C GLN A 150 -51.85 13.19 -11.89
N ALA A 151 -51.81 12.13 -12.69
CA ALA A 151 -52.98 11.66 -13.42
C ALA A 151 -54.17 11.25 -12.51
N ARG A 152 -53.96 11.21 -11.18
CA ARG A 152 -54.93 10.77 -10.18
C ARG A 152 -55.47 11.89 -9.28
N ASP A 153 -54.82 13.05 -9.24
CA ASP A 153 -55.15 14.20 -8.40
C ASP A 153 -54.98 15.50 -9.20
N ASP A 154 -55.94 16.42 -9.16
CA ASP A 154 -55.87 17.78 -9.75
C ASP A 154 -54.89 18.70 -8.96
N GLY A 155 -53.70 18.18 -8.64
CA GLY A 155 -52.63 18.82 -7.87
C GLY A 155 -51.65 19.66 -8.70
N PRO A 156 -50.77 20.44 -8.04
CA PRO A 156 -49.99 21.53 -8.63
C PRO A 156 -49.03 21.06 -9.74
N GLU A 157 -48.70 21.95 -10.69
CA GLU A 157 -47.85 21.72 -11.88
C GLU A 157 -46.69 20.71 -11.69
N PHE A 158 -46.58 19.76 -12.62
CA PHE A 158 -45.59 18.68 -12.63
C PHE A 158 -44.14 19.21 -12.55
N GLU A 159 -43.41 18.86 -11.48
CA GLU A 159 -42.01 19.21 -11.31
C GLU A 159 -41.09 18.03 -11.65
N TYR A 160 -40.53 18.06 -12.86
CA TYR A 160 -39.57 17.07 -13.36
C TYR A 160 -38.31 17.00 -12.49
N GLU A 161 -37.91 15.79 -12.13
CA GLU A 161 -36.61 15.47 -11.53
C GLU A 161 -35.51 15.38 -12.59
N PHE A 162 -34.29 15.72 -12.18
CA PHE A 162 -33.07 15.66 -12.99
C PHE A 162 -32.04 14.72 -12.34
N ILE A 163 -30.96 14.38 -13.04
CA ILE A 163 -29.86 13.56 -12.46
C ILE A 163 -29.18 14.34 -11.34
N CYS A 164 -28.86 15.60 -11.62
CA CYS A 164 -28.47 16.59 -10.63
C CYS A 164 -29.49 17.73 -10.67
N LYS A 165 -29.98 18.15 -9.50
CA LYS A 165 -30.99 19.21 -9.38
C LYS A 165 -30.55 20.49 -10.09
N ILE A 166 -31.51 21.25 -10.60
CA ILE A 166 -31.30 22.54 -11.26
C ILE A 166 -32.23 23.56 -10.60
N SER A 167 -31.70 24.31 -9.63
CA SER A 167 -32.47 25.22 -8.78
C SER A 167 -32.42 26.68 -9.25
N PHE A 168 -31.49 27.02 -10.15
CA PHE A 168 -31.23 28.41 -10.58
C PHE A 168 -32.00 28.83 -11.85
N LEU A 169 -32.60 27.89 -12.59
CA LEU A 169 -33.38 28.19 -13.80
C LEU A 169 -34.88 28.25 -13.47
N SER A 170 -35.63 29.02 -14.28
CA SER A 170 -37.08 29.14 -14.10
C SER A 170 -37.81 27.83 -14.42
N LYS A 171 -38.87 27.52 -13.67
CA LYS A 171 -39.68 26.30 -13.86
C LYS A 171 -40.17 26.15 -15.30
N SER A 172 -40.64 27.24 -15.92
CA SER A 172 -41.10 27.24 -17.32
C SER A 172 -39.99 26.89 -18.33
N PHE A 173 -38.75 27.27 -18.05
CA PHE A 173 -37.61 26.91 -18.90
C PHE A 173 -37.25 25.44 -18.76
N LEU A 174 -37.26 24.92 -17.52
CA LEU A 174 -36.98 23.53 -17.21
C LEU A 174 -38.02 22.60 -17.85
N LEU A 175 -39.31 22.96 -17.80
CA LEU A 175 -40.39 22.20 -18.40
C LEU A 175 -40.24 22.11 -19.93
N ARG A 176 -39.95 23.25 -20.58
CA ARG A 176 -39.79 23.30 -22.06
C ARG A 176 -38.59 22.51 -22.56
N ASN A 177 -37.49 22.49 -21.80
CA ASN A 177 -36.21 21.92 -22.24
C ASN A 177 -35.82 20.64 -21.48
N HIS A 178 -36.76 19.99 -20.79
CA HIS A 178 -36.48 18.88 -19.88
C HIS A 178 -35.64 17.77 -20.52
N THR A 179 -36.11 17.20 -21.63
CA THR A 179 -35.43 16.10 -22.33
C THR A 179 -34.02 16.48 -22.78
N GLY A 180 -33.84 17.69 -23.32
CA GLY A 180 -32.53 18.18 -23.75
C GLY A 180 -31.55 18.33 -22.60
N LEU A 181 -31.99 18.92 -21.48
CA LEU A 181 -31.18 19.08 -20.28
C LEU A 181 -30.80 17.74 -19.64
N LEU A 182 -31.73 16.78 -19.60
CA LEU A 182 -31.47 15.43 -19.08
C LEU A 182 -30.42 14.69 -19.93
N VAL A 183 -30.52 14.76 -21.26
CA VAL A 183 -29.53 14.18 -22.17
C VAL A 183 -28.16 14.82 -21.98
N ILE A 184 -28.09 16.15 -21.84
CA ILE A 184 -26.84 16.87 -21.59
C ILE A 184 -26.21 16.41 -20.26
N GLN A 185 -26.98 16.35 -19.17
CA GLN A 185 -26.48 15.90 -17.86
C GLN A 185 -25.97 14.45 -17.90
N TYR A 186 -26.69 13.55 -18.59
CA TYR A 186 -26.25 12.17 -18.72
C TYR A 186 -24.94 12.06 -19.51
N LEU A 187 -24.81 12.79 -20.62
CA LEU A 187 -23.56 12.86 -21.38
C LEU A 187 -22.41 13.46 -20.56
N GLN A 188 -22.67 14.47 -19.73
CA GLN A 188 -21.69 15.03 -18.79
C GLN A 188 -21.23 13.99 -17.76
N CYS A 189 -22.15 13.24 -17.14
CA CYS A 189 -21.82 12.19 -16.18
C CYS A 189 -21.00 11.07 -16.82
N MET A 190 -21.42 10.57 -17.98
CA MET A 190 -20.68 9.55 -18.75
C MET A 190 -19.28 10.04 -19.11
N TYR A 191 -19.16 11.31 -19.48
CA TYR A 191 -17.89 11.91 -19.83
C TYR A 191 -16.95 12.04 -18.63
N VAL A 192 -17.44 12.54 -17.50
CA VAL A 192 -16.66 12.66 -16.25
C VAL A 192 -16.16 11.28 -15.80
N CYS A 193 -17.05 10.28 -15.79
CA CYS A 193 -16.69 8.90 -15.48
C CYS A 193 -15.61 8.36 -16.43
N SER A 194 -15.82 8.45 -17.75
CA SER A 194 -14.88 7.94 -18.74
C SER A 194 -13.51 8.62 -18.63
N SER A 195 -13.49 9.94 -18.47
CA SER A 195 -12.26 10.74 -18.42
C SER A 195 -11.45 10.46 -17.15
N GLY A 196 -12.12 10.39 -15.99
CA GLY A 196 -11.51 10.01 -14.72
C GLY A 196 -10.93 8.61 -14.80
N ALA A 197 -11.79 7.62 -15.08
CA ALA A 197 -11.41 6.22 -15.03
C ALA A 197 -10.31 5.85 -16.04
N SER A 198 -10.37 6.42 -17.25
CA SER A 198 -9.33 6.21 -18.27
C SER A 198 -7.98 6.78 -17.86
N THR A 199 -7.94 7.91 -17.15
CA THR A 199 -6.69 8.52 -16.67
C THR A 199 -6.04 7.66 -15.60
N ASP A 200 -6.83 7.14 -14.65
CA ASP A 200 -6.33 6.27 -13.59
C ASP A 200 -5.80 4.95 -14.15
N CYS A 201 -6.56 4.33 -15.06
CA CYS A 201 -6.15 3.10 -15.73
C CYS A 201 -4.91 3.28 -16.61
N PHE A 202 -4.78 4.44 -17.25
CA PHE A 202 -3.58 4.76 -18.03
C PHE A 202 -2.35 4.87 -17.12
N PHE A 203 -2.46 5.54 -15.96
CA PHE A 203 -1.40 5.59 -14.97
C PHE A 203 -1.04 4.20 -14.42
N PHE A 204 -2.05 3.40 -14.10
CA PHE A 204 -1.88 2.01 -13.67
C PHE A 204 -1.11 1.17 -14.68
N GLY A 205 -1.47 1.28 -15.97
CA GLY A 205 -0.78 0.59 -17.06
C GLY A 205 0.70 0.98 -17.18
N LEU A 206 1.02 2.28 -17.03
CA LEU A 206 2.41 2.77 -17.04
C LEU A 206 3.21 2.23 -15.86
N LEU A 207 2.65 2.23 -14.64
CA LEU A 207 3.31 1.70 -13.45
C LEU A 207 3.54 0.18 -13.54
N LEU A 208 2.53 -0.58 -13.98
CA LEU A 208 2.67 -2.03 -14.12
C LEU A 208 3.67 -2.41 -15.20
N HIS A 209 3.71 -1.70 -16.32
CA HIS A 209 4.76 -1.93 -17.31
C HIS A 209 6.14 -1.61 -16.73
N LEU A 210 6.29 -0.49 -16.03
CA LEU A 210 7.57 -0.16 -15.39
C LEU A 210 8.01 -1.25 -14.41
N ALA A 211 7.09 -1.76 -13.58
CA ALA A 211 7.35 -2.87 -12.67
C ALA A 211 7.73 -4.16 -13.42
N ALA A 212 7.06 -4.46 -14.53
CA ALA A 212 7.40 -5.58 -15.41
C ALA A 212 8.81 -5.43 -15.99
N GLN A 213 9.23 -4.23 -16.36
CA GLN A 213 10.59 -3.97 -16.84
C GLN A 213 11.65 -4.16 -15.75
N PHE A 214 11.36 -3.78 -14.50
CA PHE A 214 12.22 -4.12 -13.37
C PHE A 214 12.33 -5.64 -13.19
N LYS A 215 11.21 -6.37 -13.31
CA LYS A 215 11.22 -7.85 -13.23
C LYS A 215 12.10 -8.48 -14.32
N ILE A 216 12.03 -7.97 -15.55
CA ILE A 216 12.89 -8.41 -16.66
C ILE A 216 14.37 -8.08 -16.36
N LEU A 217 14.64 -6.88 -15.86
CA LEU A 217 15.99 -6.46 -15.47
C LEU A 217 16.57 -7.35 -14.36
N ASN A 218 15.77 -7.69 -13.34
CA ASN A 218 16.16 -8.60 -12.27
C ASN A 218 16.59 -9.97 -12.83
N ARG A 219 15.84 -10.50 -13.80
CA ARG A 219 16.23 -11.75 -14.46
C ARG A 219 17.54 -11.62 -15.22
N ARG A 220 17.74 -10.52 -15.96
CA ARG A 220 18.99 -10.27 -16.69
C ARG A 220 20.23 -10.14 -15.78
N TRP A 221 20.06 -9.57 -14.58
CA TRP A 221 21.10 -9.53 -13.54
C TRP A 221 21.39 -10.91 -12.96
N HIS A 222 20.36 -11.72 -12.72
CA HIS A 222 20.56 -13.09 -12.28
C HIS A 222 21.33 -13.93 -13.32
N ASP A 223 20.95 -13.81 -14.60
CA ASP A 223 21.59 -14.53 -15.72
C ASP A 223 22.93 -13.89 -16.16
N PHE A 224 23.42 -12.87 -15.44
CA PHE A 224 24.76 -12.32 -15.61
C PHE A 224 25.83 -13.29 -15.05
N ALA A 225 25.45 -14.19 -14.13
CA ALA A 225 26.31 -15.25 -13.61
C ALA A 225 26.56 -16.33 -14.69
N GLY A 226 27.61 -16.14 -15.50
CA GLY A 226 28.10 -17.13 -16.47
C GLY A 226 28.33 -16.60 -17.90
N ALA A 227 29.42 -17.10 -18.51
CA ALA A 227 29.81 -17.02 -19.93
C ALA A 227 30.06 -15.66 -20.60
N SER A 228 29.67 -14.50 -20.07
CA SER A 228 30.08 -13.21 -20.68
C SER A 228 30.54 -12.17 -19.65
N ARG A 229 31.85 -12.05 -19.50
CA ARG A 229 32.54 -10.96 -18.77
C ARG A 229 32.63 -9.67 -19.60
N ASP A 230 31.66 -9.46 -20.50
CA ASP A 230 31.66 -8.36 -21.45
C ASP A 230 31.30 -7.03 -20.75
N GLU A 231 32.20 -6.05 -20.84
CA GLU A 231 31.98 -4.70 -20.31
C GLU A 231 30.71 -4.06 -20.88
N ALA A 232 30.42 -4.32 -22.16
CA ALA A 232 29.25 -3.78 -22.84
C ALA A 232 27.95 -4.27 -22.19
N ARG A 233 27.88 -5.55 -21.82
CA ARG A 233 26.68 -6.15 -21.22
C ARG A 233 26.38 -5.59 -19.84
N PHE A 234 27.39 -5.41 -18.98
CA PHE A 234 27.18 -4.77 -17.67
C PHE A 234 26.79 -3.29 -17.83
N GLY A 235 27.43 -2.57 -18.76
CA GLY A 235 27.06 -1.19 -19.10
C GLY A 235 25.59 -1.09 -19.51
N GLU A 236 25.10 -2.04 -20.31
CA GLU A 236 23.68 -2.12 -20.70
C GLU A 236 22.76 -2.32 -19.48
N LEU A 237 23.11 -3.21 -18.54
CA LEU A 237 22.30 -3.46 -17.34
C LEU A 237 22.23 -2.24 -16.42
N VAL A 238 23.35 -1.55 -16.21
CA VAL A 238 23.41 -0.32 -15.42
C VAL A 238 22.62 0.80 -16.11
N ALA A 239 22.84 1.01 -17.42
CA ALA A 239 22.10 2.00 -18.18
C ALA A 239 20.59 1.72 -18.17
N ARG A 240 20.20 0.44 -18.23
CA ARG A 240 18.80 0.04 -18.11
C ARG A 240 18.23 0.34 -16.72
N HIS A 241 18.95 0.05 -15.64
CA HIS A 241 18.53 0.38 -14.27
C HIS A 241 18.33 1.91 -14.10
N GLN A 242 19.27 2.71 -14.59
CA GLN A 242 19.19 4.17 -14.56
C GLN A 242 17.99 4.69 -15.34
N LEU A 243 17.72 4.13 -16.53
CA LEU A 243 16.56 4.48 -17.33
C LEU A 243 15.26 4.17 -16.58
N LEU A 244 15.07 2.95 -16.07
CA LEU A 244 13.85 2.57 -15.35
C LEU A 244 13.62 3.44 -14.10
N THR A 245 14.69 3.77 -13.39
CA THR A 245 14.63 4.70 -12.26
C THR A 245 14.14 6.10 -12.69
N LYS A 246 14.68 6.62 -13.79
CA LYS A 246 14.27 7.93 -14.34
C LYS A 246 12.81 7.93 -14.80
N LEU A 247 12.35 6.84 -15.42
CA LEU A 247 10.95 6.63 -15.79
C LEU A 247 10.04 6.71 -14.56
N GLY A 248 10.41 6.00 -13.49
CA GLY A 248 9.70 6.04 -12.22
C GLY A 248 9.62 7.43 -11.59
N GLN A 249 10.73 8.19 -11.61
CA GLN A 249 10.74 9.58 -11.14
C GLN A 249 9.82 10.49 -11.97
N HIS A 250 9.78 10.30 -13.29
CA HIS A 250 8.85 11.04 -14.14
C HIS A 250 7.39 10.74 -13.80
N LEU A 251 7.04 9.48 -13.52
CA LEU A 251 5.69 9.09 -13.12
C LEU A 251 5.33 9.67 -11.74
N GLU A 252 6.26 9.58 -10.77
CA GLU A 252 6.08 10.16 -9.45
C GLU A 252 5.83 11.66 -9.51
N GLN A 253 6.65 12.41 -10.25
CA GLN A 253 6.50 13.85 -10.39
C GLN A 253 5.22 14.26 -11.13
N SER A 254 4.65 13.37 -11.95
CA SER A 254 3.46 13.68 -12.74
C SER A 254 2.16 13.38 -12.01
N PHE A 255 2.16 12.38 -11.12
CA PHE A 255 0.93 11.89 -10.49
C PHE A 255 0.90 12.04 -8.96
N SER A 256 2.02 12.30 -8.27
CA SER A 256 2.07 12.34 -6.80
C SER A 256 1.00 13.25 -6.16
N ARG A 257 0.81 14.45 -6.71
CA ARG A 257 -0.22 15.41 -6.22
C ARG A 257 -1.64 14.98 -6.56
N VAL A 258 -1.84 14.43 -7.77
CA VAL A 258 -3.13 13.92 -8.22
C VAL A 258 -3.56 12.75 -7.34
N VAL A 259 -2.65 11.84 -7.00
CA VAL A 259 -2.92 10.71 -6.11
C VAL A 259 -3.28 11.18 -4.70
N LEU A 260 -2.61 12.20 -4.16
CA LEU A 260 -3.00 12.76 -2.86
C LEU A 260 -4.44 13.28 -2.88
N LEU A 261 -4.76 14.09 -3.87
CA LEU A 261 -6.09 14.67 -4.00
C LEU A 261 -7.16 13.60 -4.19
N GLN A 262 -6.86 12.59 -5.02
CA GLN A 262 -7.71 11.43 -5.25
C GLN A 262 -8.02 10.68 -3.97
N LEU A 263 -7.00 10.36 -3.15
CA LEU A 263 -7.19 9.62 -1.90
C LEU A 263 -7.90 10.44 -0.83
N LEU A 264 -7.67 11.76 -0.77
CA LEU A 264 -8.38 12.62 0.16
C LEU A 264 -9.87 12.68 -0.16
N ILE A 265 -10.19 12.86 -1.44
CA ILE A 265 -11.58 12.94 -1.90
C ILE A 265 -12.27 11.58 -1.77
N SER A 266 -11.59 10.47 -2.07
CA SER A 266 -12.20 9.14 -1.93
C SER A 266 -12.57 8.82 -0.48
N VAL A 267 -11.75 9.22 0.51
CA VAL A 267 -12.07 9.09 1.95
C VAL A 267 -13.37 9.83 2.30
N ILE A 268 -13.50 11.08 1.86
CA ILE A 268 -14.69 11.90 2.14
C ILE A 268 -15.93 11.27 1.49
N LEU A 269 -15.83 10.90 0.21
CA LEU A 269 -16.95 10.32 -0.54
C LEU A 269 -17.37 8.95 0.00
N ILE A 270 -16.41 8.08 0.36
CA ILE A 270 -16.71 6.80 1.00
C ILE A 270 -17.46 7.03 2.33
N CYS A 271 -17.04 8.03 3.12
CA CYS A 271 -17.71 8.36 4.37
C CYS A 271 -19.15 8.85 4.14
N MET A 272 -19.35 9.77 3.18
CA MET A 272 -20.65 10.32 2.84
C MET A 272 -21.61 9.27 2.27
N SER A 273 -21.14 8.49 1.29
CA SER A 273 -21.92 7.39 0.72
C SER A 273 -22.18 6.27 1.73
N GLY A 274 -21.26 6.02 2.67
CA GLY A 274 -21.48 5.11 3.80
C GLY A 274 -22.62 5.57 4.71
N CYS A 275 -22.65 6.86 5.06
CA CYS A 275 -23.77 7.43 5.83
C CYS A 275 -25.09 7.35 5.04
N SER A 276 -25.05 7.63 3.73
CA SER A 276 -26.22 7.51 2.84
C SER A 276 -26.80 6.09 2.83
N ILE A 277 -25.94 5.06 2.78
CA ILE A 277 -26.37 3.65 2.87
C ILE A 277 -27.10 3.38 4.19
N LEU A 278 -26.56 3.86 5.31
CA LEU A 278 -27.16 3.64 6.63
C LEU A 278 -28.54 4.30 6.75
N VAL A 279 -28.67 5.55 6.31
CA VAL A 279 -29.97 6.26 6.29
C VAL A 279 -30.96 5.55 5.35
N SER A 280 -30.51 5.15 4.16
CA SER A 280 -31.35 4.45 3.19
C SER A 280 -31.92 3.13 3.73
N ILE A 281 -31.14 2.41 4.55
CA ILE A 281 -31.62 1.19 5.23
C ILE A 281 -32.72 1.53 6.26
N MET A 282 -32.60 2.64 6.97
CA MET A 282 -33.61 3.07 7.95
C MET A 282 -34.91 3.52 7.29
N GLU A 283 -34.82 4.22 6.15
CA GLU A 283 -35.96 4.74 5.40
C GLU A 283 -36.55 3.74 4.41
N GLN A 284 -35.95 2.55 4.27
CA GLN A 284 -36.32 1.52 3.29
C GLN A 284 -36.23 2.00 1.82
N ASP A 285 -35.32 2.95 1.53
CA ASP A 285 -35.01 3.39 0.16
C ASP A 285 -33.94 2.50 -0.47
N TYR A 286 -34.40 1.42 -1.11
CA TYR A 286 -33.52 0.47 -1.78
C TYR A 286 -32.79 1.04 -3.00
N VAL A 287 -33.32 2.09 -3.65
CA VAL A 287 -32.72 2.68 -4.86
C VAL A 287 -31.49 3.51 -4.49
N THR A 288 -31.62 4.38 -3.50
CA THR A 288 -30.50 5.20 -2.99
C THR A 288 -29.44 4.33 -2.31
N MET A 289 -29.85 3.26 -1.63
CA MET A 289 -28.92 2.25 -1.09
C MET A 289 -28.08 1.59 -2.20
N LEU A 290 -28.71 1.16 -3.30
CA LEU A 290 -28.02 0.53 -4.43
C LEU A 290 -27.03 1.48 -5.10
N ILE A 291 -27.45 2.73 -5.35
CA ILE A 291 -26.58 3.77 -5.93
C ILE A 291 -25.39 4.03 -5.01
N SER A 292 -25.63 4.28 -3.73
CA SER A 292 -24.57 4.58 -2.76
C SER A 292 -23.60 3.40 -2.60
N THR A 293 -24.09 2.16 -2.68
CA THR A 293 -23.25 0.95 -2.67
C THR A 293 -22.38 0.84 -3.93
N ASN A 294 -22.91 1.16 -5.10
CA ASN A 294 -22.13 1.21 -6.34
C ASN A 294 -21.05 2.31 -6.27
N CYS A 295 -21.37 3.49 -5.73
CA CYS A 295 -20.42 4.58 -5.53
C CYS A 295 -19.25 4.16 -4.63
N VAL A 296 -19.53 3.51 -3.49
CA VAL A 296 -18.50 2.98 -2.60
C VAL A 296 -17.64 1.94 -3.34
N SER A 297 -18.26 1.03 -4.09
CA SER A 297 -17.55 0.01 -4.88
C SER A 297 -16.61 0.63 -5.93
N PHE A 298 -17.05 1.71 -6.58
CA PHE A 298 -16.26 2.46 -7.55
C PHE A 298 -15.06 3.17 -6.88
N MET A 299 -15.27 3.87 -5.77
CA MET A 299 -14.23 4.60 -5.02
C MET A 299 -13.15 3.67 -4.44
N ILE A 300 -13.57 2.50 -3.94
CA ILE A 300 -12.65 1.46 -3.45
C ILE A 300 -11.81 0.93 -4.61
N THR A 301 -12.46 0.56 -5.72
CA THR A 301 -11.75 0.07 -6.91
C THR A 301 -10.72 1.10 -7.40
N GLU A 302 -11.10 2.37 -7.46
CA GLU A 302 -10.22 3.47 -7.84
C GLU A 302 -8.99 3.58 -6.92
N SER A 303 -9.18 3.54 -5.60
CA SER A 303 -8.11 3.69 -4.62
C SER A 303 -7.15 2.48 -4.63
N PHE A 304 -7.67 1.27 -4.80
CA PHE A 304 -6.87 0.04 -4.87
C PHE A 304 -5.92 -0.03 -6.06
N ILE A 305 -6.35 0.48 -7.23
CA ILE A 305 -5.51 0.55 -8.44
C ILE A 305 -4.18 1.23 -8.11
N TYR A 306 -4.22 2.35 -7.40
CA TYR A 306 -3.03 3.11 -6.98
C TYR A 306 -2.17 2.33 -5.99
N GLY A 307 -2.79 1.73 -4.97
CA GLY A 307 -2.10 0.96 -3.93
C GLY A 307 -1.36 -0.26 -4.49
N TYR A 308 -2.04 -1.05 -5.32
CA TYR A 308 -1.49 -2.28 -5.89
C TYR A 308 -0.33 -1.99 -6.84
N ALA A 309 -0.51 -1.11 -7.84
CA ALA A 309 0.55 -0.85 -8.82
C ALA A 309 1.80 -0.22 -8.19
N SER A 310 1.61 0.67 -7.22
CA SER A 310 2.72 1.32 -6.52
C SER A 310 3.50 0.33 -5.64
N ASP A 311 2.81 -0.55 -4.91
CA ASP A 311 3.45 -1.56 -4.07
C ASP A 311 4.17 -2.64 -4.89
N TYR A 312 3.57 -3.03 -6.03
CA TYR A 312 4.19 -3.95 -6.98
C TYR A 312 5.45 -3.35 -7.62
N LEU A 313 5.41 -2.09 -8.07
CA LEU A 313 6.59 -1.38 -8.58
C LEU A 313 7.70 -1.32 -7.55
N LYS A 314 7.37 -0.93 -6.31
CA LYS A 314 8.32 -0.88 -5.20
C LYS A 314 8.97 -2.24 -4.95
N SER A 315 8.16 -3.30 -4.94
CA SER A 315 8.63 -4.67 -4.72
C SER A 315 9.55 -5.15 -5.84
N GLN A 316 9.21 -4.93 -7.11
CA GLN A 316 10.06 -5.32 -8.24
C GLN A 316 11.35 -4.50 -8.31
N SER A 317 11.29 -3.21 -7.98
CA SER A 317 12.47 -2.35 -7.90
C SER A 317 13.42 -2.77 -6.77
N LEU A 318 12.90 -3.21 -5.62
CA LEU A 318 13.72 -3.67 -4.50
C LEU A 318 14.29 -5.06 -4.73
N ALA A 319 13.56 -5.95 -5.43
CA ALA A 319 14.05 -7.29 -5.80
C ALA A 319 15.31 -7.26 -6.69
N LEU A 320 15.66 -6.10 -7.26
CA LEU A 320 16.93 -5.89 -7.94
C LEU A 320 18.12 -6.11 -7.00
N VAL A 321 17.99 -5.79 -5.70
CA VAL A 321 19.03 -6.02 -4.69
C VAL A 321 19.37 -7.51 -4.62
N ASP A 322 18.34 -8.36 -4.53
CA ASP A 322 18.50 -9.82 -4.48
C ASP A 322 19.10 -10.34 -5.80
N ALA A 323 18.68 -9.80 -6.94
CA ALA A 323 19.19 -10.18 -8.26
C ALA A 323 20.67 -9.83 -8.45
N VAL A 324 21.09 -8.64 -8.01
CA VAL A 324 22.49 -8.20 -8.03
C VAL A 324 23.33 -9.00 -7.04
N ALA A 325 22.79 -9.33 -5.86
CA ALA A 325 23.48 -10.19 -4.90
C ALA A 325 23.72 -11.61 -5.45
N ALA A 326 22.79 -12.12 -6.26
CA ALA A 326 22.87 -13.46 -6.85
C ALA A 326 23.67 -13.53 -8.17
N CYS A 327 24.23 -12.42 -8.67
CA CYS A 327 24.85 -12.37 -9.99
C CYS A 327 26.28 -12.96 -10.08
N GLY A 328 26.74 -13.68 -9.05
CA GLY A 328 28.13 -14.19 -8.99
C GLY A 328 29.19 -13.10 -8.84
N TRP A 329 28.88 -12.01 -8.12
CA TRP A 329 29.76 -10.84 -8.00
C TRP A 329 31.16 -11.14 -7.45
N TYR A 330 31.32 -12.22 -6.69
CA TYR A 330 32.61 -12.66 -6.13
C TYR A 330 33.58 -13.20 -7.19
N ASP A 331 33.10 -13.56 -8.39
CA ASP A 331 33.91 -14.03 -9.51
C ASP A 331 34.36 -12.90 -10.44
N LEU A 332 33.88 -11.67 -10.21
CA LEU A 332 34.22 -10.50 -11.03
C LEU A 332 35.56 -9.89 -10.63
N GLU A 333 36.15 -9.10 -11.54
CA GLU A 333 37.35 -8.31 -11.26
C GLU A 333 37.11 -7.23 -10.19
N LEU A 334 38.17 -6.83 -9.50
CA LEU A 334 38.13 -5.86 -8.39
C LEU A 334 37.47 -4.52 -8.75
N ALA A 335 37.75 -3.99 -9.94
CA ALA A 335 37.10 -2.77 -10.44
C ALA A 335 35.58 -2.94 -10.54
N ARG A 336 35.12 -4.10 -11.04
CA ARG A 336 33.69 -4.40 -11.23
C ARG A 336 32.97 -4.66 -9.93
N ARG A 337 33.63 -5.26 -8.93
CA ARG A 337 33.06 -5.37 -7.58
C ARG A 337 32.79 -3.99 -6.97
N ARG A 338 33.68 -3.01 -7.22
CA ARG A 338 33.47 -1.62 -6.78
C ARG A 338 32.30 -0.97 -7.50
N ASP A 339 32.21 -1.12 -8.83
CA ASP A 339 31.07 -0.61 -9.61
C ASP A 339 29.73 -1.21 -9.15
N LEU A 340 29.73 -2.52 -8.88
CA LEU A 340 28.55 -3.26 -8.44
C LEU A 340 28.09 -2.82 -7.04
N ALA A 341 29.01 -2.38 -6.17
CA ALA A 341 28.65 -1.77 -4.89
C ALA A 341 27.79 -0.50 -5.09
N PHE A 342 28.07 0.34 -6.10
CA PHE A 342 27.22 1.48 -6.42
C PHE A 342 25.85 1.07 -6.94
N VAL A 343 25.79 0.04 -7.78
CA VAL A 343 24.51 -0.53 -8.25
C VAL A 343 23.69 -1.03 -7.07
N PHE A 344 24.32 -1.76 -6.13
CA PHE A 344 23.71 -2.28 -4.93
C PHE A 344 23.18 -1.17 -4.02
N MET A 345 24.02 -0.18 -3.70
CA MET A 345 23.64 1.00 -2.92
C MET A 345 22.47 1.76 -3.56
N ARG A 346 22.45 1.90 -4.89
CA ARG A 346 21.34 2.53 -5.59
C ARG A 346 20.08 1.68 -5.57
N ALA A 347 20.18 0.36 -5.72
CA ALA A 347 19.03 -0.55 -5.72
C ALA A 347 18.31 -0.59 -4.36
N LEU A 348 19.01 -0.28 -3.26
CA LEU A 348 18.42 -0.12 -1.92
C LEU A 348 17.46 1.07 -1.81
N LEU A 349 17.43 1.98 -2.80
CA LEU A 349 16.48 3.09 -2.89
C LEU A 349 15.36 2.73 -3.90
N PRO A 350 14.29 2.04 -3.48
CA PRO A 350 13.29 1.52 -4.39
C PRO A 350 12.47 2.63 -5.03
N CYS A 351 12.09 2.41 -6.29
CA CYS A 351 11.15 3.28 -6.98
C CYS A 351 9.78 3.19 -6.31
N SER A 352 9.37 4.28 -5.63
CA SER A 352 8.12 4.33 -4.86
C SER A 352 7.31 5.55 -5.25
N ILE A 353 5.99 5.40 -5.34
CA ILE A 353 5.05 6.51 -5.56
C ILE A 353 4.59 7.04 -4.20
N THR A 354 4.45 8.35 -4.09
CA THR A 354 4.00 9.03 -2.87
C THR A 354 2.68 9.75 -3.13
N ALA A 355 1.87 9.89 -2.08
CA ALA A 355 0.72 10.79 -2.07
C ALA A 355 1.22 12.17 -1.65
N GLY A 356 1.50 13.05 -2.62
CA GLY A 356 1.93 14.43 -2.40
C GLY A 356 3.12 14.60 -1.45
N LYS A 357 4.05 13.63 -1.42
CA LYS A 357 5.19 13.54 -0.49
C LYS A 357 4.84 13.33 1.00
N PHE A 358 3.56 13.13 1.37
CA PHE A 358 3.16 12.86 2.75
C PHE A 358 3.47 11.42 3.18
N PHE A 359 3.10 10.44 2.35
CA PHE A 359 3.34 9.03 2.62
C PHE A 359 3.50 8.22 1.33
N TYR A 360 4.06 7.02 1.45
CA TYR A 360 4.20 6.08 0.33
C TYR A 360 2.87 5.38 0.04
N VAL A 361 2.46 5.39 -1.22
CA VAL A 361 1.26 4.71 -1.67
C VAL A 361 1.56 3.22 -1.77
N THR A 362 0.92 2.43 -0.91
CA THR A 362 1.04 0.97 -0.85
C THR A 362 -0.33 0.34 -0.67
N HIS A 363 -0.47 -0.94 -0.97
CA HIS A 363 -1.71 -1.69 -0.69
C HIS A 363 -2.16 -1.54 0.78
N ASN A 364 -1.22 -1.67 1.73
CA ASN A 364 -1.55 -1.54 3.16
C ASN A 364 -2.03 -0.14 3.55
N THR A 365 -1.44 0.91 2.98
CA THR A 365 -1.88 2.28 3.30
C THR A 365 -3.27 2.58 2.74
N ILE A 366 -3.61 2.04 1.57
CA ILE A 366 -4.97 2.17 1.00
C ILE A 366 -6.00 1.46 1.90
N VAL A 367 -5.73 0.19 2.25
CA VAL A 367 -6.59 -0.58 3.16
C VAL A 367 -6.82 0.14 4.48
N GLN A 368 -5.77 0.74 5.07
CA GLN A 368 -5.90 1.49 6.32
C GLN A 368 -6.70 2.79 6.17
N LEU A 369 -6.61 3.47 5.04
CA LEU A 369 -7.39 4.68 4.77
C LEU A 369 -8.87 4.34 4.59
N GLU A 370 -9.17 3.28 3.84
CA GLU A 370 -10.53 2.82 3.57
C GLU A 370 -11.21 2.31 4.85
N ASP A 371 -10.52 1.48 5.65
CA ASP A 371 -11.02 0.98 6.94
C ASP A 371 -11.37 2.13 7.90
N LYS A 372 -10.51 3.16 7.95
CA LYS A 372 -10.77 4.37 8.74
C LYS A 372 -11.95 5.19 8.22
N SER A 373 -12.13 5.25 6.90
CA SER A 373 -13.24 5.99 6.27
C SER A 373 -14.59 5.34 6.61
N ILE A 374 -14.65 4.02 6.58
CA ILE A 374 -15.84 3.24 6.95
C ILE A 374 -16.12 3.38 8.45
N THR A 375 -15.09 3.23 9.28
CA THR A 375 -15.22 3.42 10.73
C THR A 375 -15.71 4.83 11.08
N LEU A 376 -15.28 5.84 10.34
CA LEU A 376 -15.74 7.21 10.52
C LEU A 376 -17.23 7.37 10.17
N ALA A 377 -17.67 6.77 9.05
CA ALA A 377 -19.09 6.76 8.67
C ALA A 377 -19.96 6.12 9.76
N ASP A 378 -19.52 4.97 10.30
CA ASP A 378 -20.19 4.27 11.40
C ASP A 378 -20.30 5.14 12.66
N CYS A 379 -19.21 5.83 13.04
CA CYS A 379 -19.20 6.72 14.20
C CYS A 379 -20.16 7.90 14.03
N ILE A 380 -20.21 8.50 12.84
CA ILE A 380 -21.11 9.61 12.53
C ILE A 380 -22.57 9.14 12.62
N ALA A 381 -22.89 7.99 12.04
CA ALA A 381 -24.23 7.43 12.09
C ALA A 381 -24.64 7.05 13.53
N ALA A 382 -23.73 6.45 14.31
CA ALA A 382 -23.98 6.11 15.70
C ALA A 382 -24.22 7.35 16.58
N SER A 383 -23.57 8.47 16.27
CA SER A 383 -23.80 9.75 16.97
C SER A 383 -25.13 10.40 16.59
N ALA A 384 -25.66 10.12 15.39
CA ALA A 384 -26.93 10.66 14.92
C ALA A 384 -28.13 9.86 15.45
N SER A 385 -27.98 8.55 15.65
CA SER A 385 -29.02 7.70 16.22
C SER A 385 -28.89 7.63 17.75
N ASN A 386 -29.77 8.32 18.50
CA ASN A 386 -29.93 8.07 19.93
C ASN A 386 -30.45 6.62 20.16
N GLY A 387 -29.56 5.66 20.34
CA GLY A 387 -29.88 4.36 20.96
C GLY A 387 -29.89 3.12 20.05
N THR A 388 -29.00 2.19 20.40
CA THR A 388 -29.12 0.72 20.39
C THR A 388 -29.39 -0.06 19.09
N ASN A 389 -30.19 0.38 18.12
CA ASN A 389 -30.54 -0.44 16.95
C ASN A 389 -29.49 -0.44 15.82
N ALA A 390 -28.63 0.59 15.74
CA ALA A 390 -27.57 0.67 14.74
C ALA A 390 -26.39 -0.30 15.01
N ARG A 391 -26.21 -0.74 16.26
CA ARG A 391 -25.07 -1.60 16.69
C ARG A 391 -25.13 -3.04 16.15
N THR A 392 -26.32 -3.55 15.81
CA THR A 392 -26.49 -4.96 15.39
C THR A 392 -26.30 -5.13 13.88
N THR A 393 -26.67 -4.11 13.09
CA THR A 393 -26.45 -4.06 11.63
C THR A 393 -24.97 -3.80 11.29
N THR A 394 -24.30 -2.97 12.10
CA THR A 394 -22.86 -2.62 11.97
C THR A 394 -21.93 -3.82 12.16
N VAL A 395 -22.22 -4.76 13.06
CA VAL A 395 -21.38 -5.95 13.25
C VAL A 395 -21.44 -6.91 12.06
N LYS A 396 -22.60 -7.05 11.40
CA LYS A 396 -22.78 -7.94 10.24
C LYS A 396 -22.13 -7.39 8.97
N LEU A 397 -22.23 -6.09 8.72
CA LEU A 397 -21.56 -5.42 7.59
C LEU A 397 -20.03 -5.47 7.74
N ARG A 398 -19.51 -5.22 8.94
CA ARG A 398 -18.08 -5.32 9.23
C ARG A 398 -17.54 -6.73 9.00
N ALA A 399 -18.31 -7.78 9.32
CA ALA A 399 -17.94 -9.16 9.08
C ALA A 399 -17.93 -9.54 7.58
N GLN A 400 -18.95 -9.11 6.81
CA GLN A 400 -18.99 -9.34 5.35
C GLN A 400 -17.90 -8.56 4.61
N PHE A 401 -17.58 -7.35 5.05
CA PHE A 401 -16.56 -6.51 4.44
C PHE A 401 -15.13 -6.99 4.75
N MET A 402 -14.88 -7.44 6.00
CA MET A 402 -13.62 -8.08 6.39
C MET A 402 -13.40 -9.42 5.65
N ALA A 403 -14.46 -10.17 5.38
CA ALA A 403 -14.38 -11.39 4.58
C ALA A 403 -13.94 -11.12 3.13
N PHE A 404 -14.40 -10.02 2.52
CA PHE A 404 -13.97 -9.58 1.19
C PHE A 404 -12.50 -9.09 1.17
N TYR A 405 -12.05 -8.40 2.22
CA TYR A 405 -10.67 -7.90 2.33
C TYR A 405 -9.61 -8.95 2.67
N SER A 406 -9.99 -10.09 3.25
CA SER A 406 -9.01 -11.08 3.73
C SER A 406 -8.24 -11.83 2.61
N GLN A 407 -8.62 -11.66 1.34
CA GLN A 407 -8.03 -12.42 0.22
C GLN A 407 -6.74 -11.85 -0.39
N SER A 408 -6.28 -10.64 -0.03
CA SER A 408 -5.13 -9.97 -0.68
C SER A 408 -3.83 -9.93 0.14
N ARG A 409 -3.62 -10.89 1.05
CA ARG A 409 -2.52 -10.84 2.03
C ARG A 409 -1.20 -11.45 1.52
N THR A 410 -0.47 -10.74 0.65
CA THR A 410 0.94 -11.02 0.33
C THR A 410 1.84 -10.63 1.52
N ARG A 411 1.88 -11.46 2.57
CA ARG A 411 2.68 -11.22 3.81
C ARG A 411 3.51 -12.42 4.28
N ALA A 412 3.81 -13.40 3.43
CA ALA A 412 4.39 -14.67 3.88
C ALA A 412 5.74 -14.55 4.65
N LYS A 413 6.61 -13.58 4.35
CA LYS A 413 7.93 -13.47 5.03
C LYS A 413 7.89 -12.74 6.38
N ARG A 414 7.07 -11.70 6.54
CA ARG A 414 6.92 -10.97 7.82
C ARG A 414 5.91 -11.62 8.75
N ALA A 415 4.87 -12.27 8.21
CA ALA A 415 3.84 -12.91 9.00
C ALA A 415 4.37 -14.09 9.85
N VAL A 416 5.37 -14.82 9.37
CA VAL A 416 5.94 -15.96 10.12
C VAL A 416 6.66 -15.49 11.38
N PHE A 417 7.51 -14.46 11.28
CA PHE A 417 8.19 -13.89 12.45
C PHE A 417 7.20 -13.19 13.39
N THR A 418 6.20 -12.48 12.86
CA THR A 418 5.14 -11.90 13.71
C THR A 418 4.33 -12.99 14.40
N ARG A 419 4.02 -14.12 13.74
CA ARG A 419 3.31 -15.24 14.36
C ARG A 419 4.14 -15.91 15.46
N LEU A 420 5.46 -15.99 15.27
CA LEU A 420 6.39 -16.48 16.30
C LEU A 420 6.40 -15.57 17.53
N LEU A 421 6.54 -14.26 17.33
CA LEU A 421 6.54 -13.26 18.41
C LEU A 421 5.19 -13.15 19.12
N MET A 422 4.10 -13.37 18.40
CA MET A 422 2.73 -13.39 18.94
C MET A 422 2.33 -14.79 19.45
N ASN A 423 3.26 -15.73 19.60
CA ASN A 423 2.94 -17.05 20.10
C ASN A 423 2.45 -16.94 21.55
N PRO A 424 1.24 -17.41 21.89
CA PRO A 424 0.69 -17.29 23.23
C PRO A 424 1.63 -17.87 24.30
N LYS A 425 2.24 -19.03 24.05
CA LYS A 425 3.14 -19.68 25.02
C LYS A 425 4.40 -18.86 25.30
N LEU A 426 4.90 -18.15 24.28
CA LEU A 426 6.05 -17.27 24.44
C LEU A 426 5.64 -16.03 25.24
N LEU A 427 4.54 -15.37 24.86
CA LEU A 427 4.06 -14.19 25.56
C LEU A 427 3.73 -14.50 27.02
N ASP A 428 3.04 -15.62 27.30
CA ASP A 428 2.70 -16.04 28.65
C ASP A 428 3.97 -16.21 29.52
N ALA A 429 5.02 -16.84 28.97
CA ALA A 429 6.30 -16.99 29.68
C ALA A 429 7.01 -15.64 29.93
N ILE A 430 6.91 -14.69 28.99
CA ILE A 430 7.49 -13.35 29.17
C ILE A 430 6.66 -12.50 30.15
N GLU A 431 5.33 -12.63 30.14
CA GLU A 431 4.43 -11.98 31.10
C GLU A 431 4.79 -12.42 32.53
N ASP A 432 5.05 -13.72 32.73
CA ASP A 432 5.49 -14.29 34.01
C ASP A 432 6.87 -13.75 34.44
N ILE A 433 7.84 -13.65 33.51
CA ILE A 433 9.19 -13.15 33.84
C ILE A 433 9.20 -11.64 34.11
N LEU A 434 8.42 -10.85 33.37
CA LEU A 434 8.35 -9.39 33.50
C LEU A 434 7.37 -8.92 34.58
N ASP A 435 6.57 -9.82 35.15
CA ASP A 435 5.51 -9.54 36.11
C ASP A 435 4.56 -8.44 35.62
N THR A 436 4.15 -8.54 34.34
CA THR A 436 3.30 -7.54 33.69
C THR A 436 2.66 -8.09 32.40
N PRO A 437 1.37 -7.80 32.13
CA PRO A 437 0.73 -8.13 30.85
C PRO A 437 1.08 -7.15 29.72
N ASP A 438 1.90 -6.14 30.02
CA ASP A 438 2.17 -4.98 29.17
C ASP A 438 3.55 -5.11 28.50
N ILE A 439 3.63 -5.97 27.49
CA ILE A 439 4.86 -6.26 26.75
C ILE A 439 5.01 -5.29 25.56
N LEU A 440 6.19 -4.68 25.45
CA LEU A 440 6.59 -3.84 24.33
C LEU A 440 7.81 -4.43 23.62
N LEU A 441 7.63 -4.79 22.36
CA LEU A 441 8.73 -5.18 21.49
C LEU A 441 9.57 -3.95 21.11
N HIS A 442 10.84 -3.93 21.51
CA HIS A 442 11.74 -2.83 21.15
C HIS A 442 12.33 -3.02 19.75
N HIS A 443 12.92 -4.19 19.49
CA HIS A 443 13.49 -4.53 18.19
C HIS A 443 13.71 -6.04 18.03
N THR A 444 13.97 -6.47 16.79
CA THR A 444 14.32 -7.85 16.47
C THR A 444 15.60 -7.90 15.64
N LYS A 445 16.35 -9.00 15.78
CA LYS A 445 17.61 -9.21 15.07
C LYS A 445 17.78 -10.68 14.71
N ALA A 446 18.21 -10.95 13.48
CA ALA A 446 18.62 -12.29 13.09
C ALA A 446 20.14 -12.41 13.28
N HIS A 447 20.58 -13.38 14.08
CA HIS A 447 21.98 -13.69 14.32
C HIS A 447 22.35 -14.93 13.52
N ILE A 448 23.19 -14.76 12.49
CA ILE A 448 23.72 -15.86 11.69
C ILE A 448 25.23 -15.92 11.93
N LYS A 449 25.74 -17.09 12.32
CA LYS A 449 27.18 -17.34 12.28
C LYS A 449 27.54 -18.27 11.13
N PRO A 450 28.36 -17.81 10.16
CA PRO A 450 28.78 -18.64 9.04
C PRO A 450 29.73 -19.76 9.51
N PRO A 451 29.82 -20.87 8.77
CA PRO A 451 30.76 -21.95 9.06
C PRO A 451 32.22 -21.48 8.92
N GLU A 452 33.13 -22.10 9.68
CA GLU A 452 34.60 -22.05 9.57
C GLU A 452 35.28 -20.66 9.62
N LYS A 453 34.52 -19.55 9.74
CA LYS A 453 35.02 -18.16 9.63
C LYS A 453 34.32 -17.12 10.52
N GLY A 454 33.41 -17.52 11.42
CA GLY A 454 32.64 -16.55 12.21
C GLY A 454 33.38 -16.08 13.47
N ALA A 455 33.80 -14.82 13.56
CA ALA A 455 34.50 -14.25 14.73
C ALA A 455 33.75 -14.45 16.07
N PRO A 456 34.43 -14.71 17.19
CA PRO A 456 33.78 -14.79 18.49
C PRO A 456 33.23 -13.42 18.87
N TYR A 457 32.09 -13.40 19.58
CA TYR A 457 31.68 -12.17 20.26
C TYR A 457 32.23 -12.27 21.68
N LEU A 458 33.17 -11.39 22.02
CA LEU A 458 33.69 -11.27 23.38
C LEU A 458 32.58 -10.90 24.36
N MET A 459 32.87 -11.08 25.65
CA MET A 459 31.88 -10.87 26.71
C MET A 459 31.42 -9.41 26.74
N HIS A 460 30.11 -9.22 26.63
CA HIS A 460 29.46 -7.91 26.65
C HIS A 460 28.09 -7.96 27.34
N GLN A 461 27.56 -6.77 27.61
CA GLN A 461 26.16 -6.54 27.95
C GLN A 461 25.50 -5.82 26.77
N ASP A 462 24.18 -5.94 26.64
CA ASP A 462 23.43 -5.19 25.62
C ASP A 462 23.18 -3.73 26.05
N TYR A 463 23.34 -3.44 27.34
CA TYR A 463 23.07 -2.12 27.92
C TYR A 463 23.76 -0.94 27.22
N PRO A 464 25.06 -0.99 26.88
CA PRO A 464 25.76 0.13 26.23
C PRO A 464 25.17 0.51 24.87
N TYR A 465 24.55 -0.45 24.18
CA TYR A 465 23.85 -0.22 22.91
C TYR A 465 22.43 0.32 23.12
N PHE A 466 21.76 -0.12 24.20
CA PHE A 466 20.36 0.21 24.49
C PHE A 466 20.20 0.66 25.95
N PRO A 467 20.72 1.84 26.33
CA PRO A 467 20.66 2.28 27.72
C PRO A 467 19.20 2.52 28.13
N PHE A 468 18.77 1.84 29.19
CA PHE A 468 17.40 1.92 29.69
C PHE A 468 17.39 2.12 31.21
N LYS A 469 16.78 3.21 31.66
CA LYS A 469 16.91 3.71 33.05
C LYS A 469 16.46 2.73 34.13
N LYS A 470 15.48 1.87 33.81
CA LYS A 470 14.89 0.90 34.77
C LYS A 470 15.42 -0.52 34.63
N HIS A 471 16.33 -0.76 33.69
CA HIS A 471 16.89 -2.09 33.44
C HIS A 471 15.88 -3.23 33.25
N SER A 472 14.67 -2.92 32.78
CA SER A 472 13.55 -3.85 32.62
C SER A 472 13.49 -4.52 31.25
N MET A 473 14.62 -4.64 30.55
CA MET A 473 14.69 -5.24 29.22
C MET A 473 15.19 -6.67 29.28
N LEU A 474 14.56 -7.53 28.48
CA LEU A 474 14.94 -8.92 28.29
C LEU A 474 15.34 -9.16 26.84
N ALA A 475 16.35 -10.00 26.65
CA ALA A 475 16.68 -10.62 25.37
C ALA A 475 16.04 -12.00 25.32
N VAL A 476 15.32 -12.27 24.23
CA VAL A 476 14.61 -13.52 23.94
C VAL A 476 15.19 -14.10 22.66
N PHE A 477 15.91 -15.20 22.76
CA PHE A 477 16.63 -15.82 21.65
C PHE A 477 15.95 -17.13 21.28
N VAL A 478 15.36 -17.18 20.08
CA VAL A 478 14.75 -18.37 19.50
C VAL A 478 15.78 -19.09 18.63
N HIS A 479 16.13 -20.31 19.01
CA HIS A 479 17.14 -21.10 18.30
C HIS A 479 16.52 -21.80 17.08
N LEU A 480 16.96 -21.44 15.88
CA LEU A 480 16.43 -22.03 14.63
C LEU A 480 17.20 -23.28 14.20
N ASP A 481 18.37 -23.49 14.81
CA ASP A 481 19.25 -24.64 14.67
C ASP A 481 19.73 -25.08 16.06
N ASP A 482 20.13 -26.34 16.20
CA ASP A 482 20.79 -26.82 17.41
C ASP A 482 22.05 -25.99 17.65
N THR A 483 22.29 -25.59 18.89
CA THR A 483 23.34 -24.64 19.28
C THR A 483 24.19 -25.26 20.37
N THR A 484 25.50 -25.31 20.12
CA THR A 484 26.52 -25.88 21.00
C THR A 484 27.78 -25.01 20.97
N PRO A 485 28.75 -25.20 21.88
CA PRO A 485 30.00 -24.44 21.84
C PRO A 485 30.73 -24.55 20.49
N GLU A 486 30.70 -25.73 19.86
CA GLU A 486 31.43 -26.02 18.61
C GLU A 486 30.89 -25.22 17.41
N ASN A 487 29.59 -24.89 17.41
CA ASN A 487 28.96 -24.14 16.32
C ASN A 487 28.73 -22.64 16.63
N GLY A 488 29.43 -22.12 17.63
CA GLY A 488 29.36 -20.72 18.03
C GLY A 488 28.13 -20.40 18.89
N GLY A 489 27.81 -21.30 19.82
CA GLY A 489 26.79 -21.12 20.84
C GLY A 489 27.12 -20.02 21.85
N LEU A 490 26.12 -19.68 22.67
CA LEU A 490 26.24 -18.65 23.68
C LEU A 490 27.04 -19.15 24.89
N CYS A 491 27.68 -18.23 25.59
CA CYS A 491 28.25 -18.45 26.91
C CYS A 491 27.95 -17.26 27.80
N VAL A 492 27.85 -17.49 29.12
CA VAL A 492 27.43 -16.48 30.09
C VAL A 492 28.26 -16.57 31.37
N TYR A 493 28.30 -15.48 32.13
CA TYR A 493 28.66 -15.51 33.55
C TYR A 493 27.38 -15.49 34.40
N PRO A 494 26.97 -16.62 35.00
CA PRO A 494 25.76 -16.68 35.81
C PRO A 494 25.76 -15.62 36.93
N GLY A 495 24.62 -14.97 37.14
CA GLY A 495 24.47 -13.93 38.18
C GLY A 495 25.07 -12.55 37.84
N SER A 496 25.83 -12.40 36.76
CA SER A 496 26.49 -11.13 36.38
C SER A 496 25.54 -9.96 36.14
N HIS A 497 24.27 -10.23 35.77
CA HIS A 497 23.23 -9.20 35.62
C HIS A 497 22.96 -8.41 36.92
N LYS A 498 23.30 -8.95 38.09
CA LYS A 498 23.16 -8.28 39.39
C LYS A 498 24.25 -7.24 39.66
N LEU A 499 25.33 -7.23 38.87
CA LEU A 499 26.42 -6.26 39.00
C LEU A 499 26.07 -4.90 38.39
N GLY A 500 24.92 -4.78 37.72
CA GLY A 500 24.52 -3.59 36.99
C GLY A 500 25.33 -3.40 35.69
N PRO A 501 25.26 -2.20 35.08
CA PRO A 501 26.08 -1.85 33.93
C PRO A 501 27.59 -1.94 34.24
N LEU A 502 28.31 -2.76 33.48
CA LEU A 502 29.76 -2.89 33.57
C LEU A 502 30.44 -1.90 32.64
N GLN A 503 31.63 -1.42 33.03
CA GLN A 503 32.44 -0.54 32.18
C GLN A 503 33.05 -1.34 31.02
N GLU A 504 32.96 -0.77 29.82
CA GLU A 504 33.61 -1.29 28.63
C GLU A 504 35.05 -0.76 28.51
N ARG A 505 35.96 -1.62 28.05
CA ARG A 505 37.32 -1.27 27.64
C ARG A 505 37.38 -1.23 26.13
N GLU A 506 38.04 -0.21 25.58
CA GLU A 506 38.35 -0.15 24.14
C GLU A 506 39.49 -1.13 23.85
N LEU A 507 39.25 -2.04 22.92
CA LEU A 507 40.20 -3.02 22.41
C LEU A 507 40.47 -2.70 20.94
N ILE A 508 41.73 -2.78 20.53
CA ILE A 508 42.15 -2.58 19.15
C ILE A 508 42.57 -3.94 18.61
N ASP A 509 41.95 -4.38 17.52
CA ASP A 509 42.34 -5.65 16.89
C ASP A 509 43.63 -5.50 16.06
N GLU A 510 44.14 -6.63 15.55
CA GLU A 510 45.36 -6.67 14.72
C GLU A 510 45.26 -5.84 13.42
N LYS A 511 44.05 -5.43 13.03
CA LYS A 511 43.77 -4.60 11.85
C LYS A 511 43.57 -3.12 12.20
N GLY A 512 43.71 -2.74 13.47
CA GLY A 512 43.52 -1.38 13.96
C GLY A 512 42.05 -1.00 14.20
N GLU A 513 41.11 -1.95 14.16
CA GLU A 513 39.70 -1.70 14.42
C GLU A 513 39.42 -1.65 15.93
N LYS A 514 38.66 -0.63 16.34
CA LYS A 514 38.30 -0.38 17.74
C LYS A 514 36.99 -1.06 18.10
N TYR A 515 37.04 -1.93 19.09
CA TYR A 515 35.89 -2.61 19.67
C TYR A 515 35.72 -2.22 21.14
N ARG A 516 34.48 -2.22 21.64
CA ARG A 516 34.20 -2.00 23.06
C ARG A 516 33.56 -3.25 23.64
N TYR A 517 34.22 -3.82 24.64
CA TYR A 517 33.78 -5.03 25.33
C TYR A 517 34.03 -4.88 26.83
N VAL A 518 33.39 -5.72 27.63
CA VAL A 518 33.78 -5.83 29.04
C VAL A 518 35.17 -6.46 29.10
N ASP A 519 36.01 -6.00 30.02
CA ASP A 519 37.43 -6.34 30.12
C ASP A 519 37.68 -7.87 30.00
N PRO A 520 38.25 -8.36 28.88
CA PRO A 520 38.43 -9.79 28.64
C PRO A 520 39.40 -10.45 29.62
N ASP A 521 40.31 -9.69 30.21
CA ASP A 521 41.25 -10.16 31.23
C ASP A 521 40.50 -10.58 32.51
N ARG A 522 39.39 -9.89 32.81
CA ARG A 522 38.54 -10.15 33.97
C ARG A 522 37.45 -11.18 33.68
N PHE A 523 36.93 -11.19 32.46
CA PHE A 523 35.84 -12.08 32.04
C PHE A 523 36.15 -12.76 30.71
N PRO A 524 37.10 -13.71 30.68
CA PRO A 524 37.45 -14.42 29.45
C PRO A 524 36.34 -15.38 29.02
N ILE A 525 36.21 -15.63 27.71
CA ILE A 525 35.27 -16.63 27.17
C ILE A 525 35.57 -18.04 27.74
N SER A 526 36.83 -18.37 27.98
CA SER A 526 37.25 -19.67 28.54
C SER A 526 36.74 -19.92 29.96
N GLY A 527 36.48 -18.86 30.73
CA GLY A 527 35.89 -18.94 32.07
C GLY A 527 34.35 -18.85 32.11
N ALA A 528 33.71 -18.66 30.95
CA ALA A 528 32.26 -18.52 30.86
C ALA A 528 31.56 -19.89 30.81
N THR A 529 30.35 -19.96 31.34
CA THR A 529 29.50 -21.17 31.29
C THR A 529 28.84 -21.27 29.91
N PRO A 530 29.01 -22.38 29.18
CA PRO A 530 28.35 -22.57 27.89
C PRO A 530 26.84 -22.73 28.04
N VAL A 531 26.08 -22.22 27.06
CA VAL A 531 24.63 -22.36 26.99
C VAL A 531 24.26 -22.99 25.65
N SER A 532 23.90 -24.27 25.71
CA SER A 532 23.43 -25.06 24.58
C SER A 532 21.91 -25.08 24.52
N ALA A 533 21.35 -25.12 23.31
CA ALA A 533 19.92 -25.17 23.08
C ALA A 533 19.62 -25.97 21.81
N LYS A 534 18.54 -26.75 21.81
CA LYS A 534 18.04 -27.44 20.62
C LYS A 534 17.23 -26.50 19.74
N LYS A 535 17.10 -26.84 18.47
CA LYS A 535 16.21 -26.15 17.53
C LYS A 535 14.79 -26.07 18.11
N GLY A 536 14.26 -24.85 18.15
CA GLY A 536 12.93 -24.52 18.66
C GLY A 536 12.93 -24.09 20.13
N GLU A 537 14.01 -24.31 20.87
CA GLU A 537 14.15 -23.83 22.24
C GLU A 537 14.42 -22.33 22.30
N ILE A 538 14.06 -21.73 23.43
CA ILE A 538 14.12 -20.29 23.67
C ILE A 538 15.01 -20.05 24.89
N ILE A 539 15.98 -19.16 24.75
CA ILE A 539 16.79 -18.66 25.86
C ILE A 539 16.33 -17.24 26.17
N VAL A 540 15.96 -16.98 27.41
CA VAL A 540 15.59 -15.65 27.91
C VAL A 540 16.62 -15.21 28.94
N PHE A 541 17.16 -14.00 28.78
CA PHE A 541 18.09 -13.43 29.74
C PHE A 541 17.95 -11.91 29.85
N SER A 542 18.35 -11.36 31.00
CA SER A 542 18.45 -9.91 31.17
C SER A 542 19.49 -9.35 30.21
N TYR A 543 19.20 -8.20 29.61
CA TYR A 543 20.15 -7.47 28.77
C TYR A 543 21.42 -6.98 29.53
N LEU A 544 21.42 -7.08 30.87
CA LEU A 544 22.59 -6.88 31.73
C LEU A 544 23.38 -8.17 31.99
N LEU A 545 22.90 -9.34 31.57
CA LEU A 545 23.66 -10.57 31.71
C LEU A 545 24.91 -10.49 30.83
N LEU A 546 26.07 -10.69 31.43
CA LEU A 546 27.33 -10.75 30.72
C LEU A 546 27.35 -12.02 29.86
N HIS A 547 27.33 -11.85 28.55
CA HIS A 547 27.21 -12.93 27.59
C HIS A 547 28.15 -12.73 26.40
N GLY A 548 28.51 -13.84 25.75
CA GLY A 548 29.36 -13.87 24.57
C GLY A 548 29.02 -15.08 23.70
N SER A 549 29.76 -15.28 22.62
CA SER A 549 29.58 -16.48 21.79
C SER A 549 30.90 -17.01 21.25
N TYR A 550 31.01 -18.33 21.22
CA TYR A 550 32.16 -19.04 20.68
C TYR A 550 32.31 -18.80 19.16
N LEU A 551 33.47 -19.21 18.64
CA LEU A 551 33.72 -19.31 17.21
C LEU A 551 32.86 -20.45 16.62
N ASN A 552 32.32 -20.27 15.41
CA ASN A 552 31.69 -21.38 14.71
C ASN A 552 32.77 -22.18 13.96
N LEU A 553 33.17 -23.30 14.55
CA LEU A 553 34.13 -24.25 13.97
C LEU A 553 33.45 -25.35 13.14
N SER A 554 32.11 -25.36 13.11
CA SER A 554 31.36 -26.37 12.37
C SER A 554 31.25 -26.02 10.88
N THR A 555 30.88 -27.03 10.08
CA THR A 555 30.63 -26.92 8.64
C THR A 555 29.24 -26.33 8.30
N ARG A 556 28.43 -25.99 9.31
CA ARG A 556 27.06 -25.48 9.13
C ARG A 556 26.89 -24.08 9.71
N PRO A 557 26.05 -23.23 9.11
CA PRO A 557 25.69 -21.96 9.72
C PRO A 557 24.80 -22.18 10.93
N ARG A 558 24.91 -21.30 11.93
CA ARG A 558 24.06 -21.31 13.12
C ARG A 558 23.15 -20.08 13.13
N ARG A 559 21.83 -20.29 13.10
CA ARG A 559 20.83 -19.21 13.03
C ARG A 559 20.04 -19.09 14.34
N ILE A 560 19.96 -17.87 14.85
CA ILE A 560 19.16 -17.50 16.02
C ILE A 560 18.33 -16.27 15.64
N PHE A 561 17.07 -16.24 16.07
CA PHE A 561 16.21 -15.07 15.98
C PHE A 561 16.08 -14.44 17.37
N GLY A 562 16.64 -13.25 17.54
CA GLY A 562 16.59 -12.47 18.78
C GLY A 562 15.48 -11.42 18.75
N ALA A 563 14.75 -11.31 19.85
CA ALA A 563 13.81 -10.23 20.14
C ALA A 563 14.20 -9.59 21.48
N ILE A 564 14.21 -8.25 21.53
CA ILE A 564 14.40 -7.52 22.79
C ILE A 564 13.08 -6.88 23.18
N GLU A 565 12.62 -7.23 24.38
CA GLU A 565 11.31 -6.86 24.92
C GLU A 565 11.46 -6.07 26.21
N SER A 566 10.53 -5.16 26.46
CA SER A 566 10.53 -4.25 27.60
C SER A 566 9.12 -4.04 28.15
N ARG A 567 9.02 -3.64 29.41
CA ARG A 567 7.74 -3.24 30.03
C ARG A 567 7.23 -1.92 29.44
N ARG A 568 5.97 -1.90 28.96
CA ARG A 568 5.34 -0.70 28.37
C ARG A 568 5.04 0.38 29.43
N ARG A 569 5.18 1.67 29.07
CA ARG A 569 4.71 2.82 29.86
C ARG A 569 3.46 3.44 29.22
N ARG A 570 2.53 3.95 30.04
CA ARG A 570 1.39 4.79 29.59
C ARG A 570 1.80 6.12 28.92
N ALA A 571 3.06 6.56 29.03
CA ALA A 571 3.52 7.90 28.60
C ALA A 571 4.36 7.95 27.30
N ASP A 572 4.76 6.81 26.70
CA ASP A 572 5.61 6.79 25.49
C ASP A 572 4.78 6.66 24.19
N GLN A 573 3.90 7.64 23.94
CA GLN A 573 3.07 7.67 22.71
C GLN A 573 3.81 8.18 21.46
N SER A 574 5.07 8.62 21.55
CA SER A 574 5.73 9.39 20.47
C SER A 574 6.68 8.59 19.55
N ARG A 575 6.86 7.28 19.75
CA ARG A 575 7.66 6.43 18.84
C ARG A 575 6.86 5.22 18.38
N ALA A 576 6.93 4.92 17.09
CA ALA A 576 6.25 3.80 16.45
C ALA A 576 6.83 2.46 16.91
N SER A 577 6.36 1.95 18.05
CA SER A 577 6.65 0.61 18.57
C SER A 577 5.37 -0.23 18.64
N LEU A 578 5.46 -1.50 18.26
CA LEU A 578 4.34 -2.43 18.18
C LEU A 578 3.99 -2.95 19.58
N ALA A 579 2.77 -2.68 20.05
CA ALA A 579 2.27 -3.21 21.33
C ALA A 579 1.74 -4.65 21.15
N LEU A 580 2.14 -5.57 22.02
CA LEU A 580 1.71 -6.97 22.02
C LEU A 580 0.89 -7.21 23.30
N SER A 581 -0.41 -6.93 23.29
CA SER A 581 -1.29 -7.18 24.45
C SER A 581 -2.61 -7.81 24.00
N GLY A 582 -3.05 -8.87 24.69
CA GLY A 582 -4.40 -9.42 24.62
C GLY A 582 -4.77 -10.05 25.97
N SER A 583 -5.93 -9.74 26.54
CA SER A 583 -6.25 -10.19 27.91
C SER A 583 -6.43 -11.71 27.99
N ARG A 584 -6.11 -12.32 29.14
CA ARG A 584 -6.27 -13.77 29.40
C ARG A 584 -7.73 -14.24 29.22
N ALA A 585 -8.70 -13.33 29.33
CA ALA A 585 -10.13 -13.58 29.14
C ALA A 585 -10.57 -13.61 27.67
N GLU A 586 -9.89 -12.88 26.77
CA GLU A 586 -10.23 -12.85 25.33
C GLU A 586 -9.65 -14.05 24.56
N ARG A 587 -8.58 -14.69 25.08
CA ARG A 587 -7.88 -15.80 24.40
C ARG A 587 -8.53 -17.17 24.60
N SER A 588 -9.41 -17.36 25.58
CA SER A 588 -10.14 -18.62 25.80
C SER A 588 -11.26 -18.85 24.78
N GLN A 589 -11.81 -17.78 24.19
CA GLN A 589 -12.83 -17.89 23.13
C GLN A 589 -12.28 -18.41 21.80
N PHE A 590 -11.01 -18.11 21.46
CA PHE A 590 -10.40 -18.56 20.20
C PHE A 590 -9.89 -20.01 20.22
N ALA A 591 -9.71 -20.61 21.40
CA ALA A 591 -9.26 -22.00 21.52
C ALA A 591 -10.38 -23.02 21.24
N HIS A 592 -11.66 -22.63 21.38
CA HIS A 592 -12.79 -23.53 21.20
C HIS A 592 -13.27 -23.69 19.73
N GLU A 593 -12.91 -22.77 18.83
CA GLU A 593 -13.34 -22.85 17.42
C GLU A 593 -12.41 -23.72 16.53
N GLY A 594 -11.31 -24.25 17.08
CA GLY A 594 -10.31 -25.02 16.32
C GLY A 594 -10.47 -26.55 16.32
N GLN A 595 -11.55 -27.09 16.90
CA GLN A 595 -11.70 -28.54 17.14
C GLN A 595 -12.80 -29.25 16.31
N HIS A 596 -13.39 -28.60 15.31
CA HIS A 596 -14.28 -29.29 14.36
C HIS A 596 -13.89 -29.01 12.91
N GLY A 597 -13.36 -30.04 12.24
CA GLY A 597 -13.06 -30.06 10.82
C GLY A 597 -11.96 -31.07 10.50
N ASP A 598 -12.29 -32.36 10.66
CA ASP A 598 -11.60 -33.46 9.95
C ASP A 598 -11.89 -33.39 8.44
#